data_AF-A0A2K6LTJ5-F1
#
_entry.id   AF-A0A2K6LTJ5-F1
#
_cell.length_a   1.000
_cell.length_b   1.000
_cell.length_c   1.000
_cell.angle_alpha   90.00
_cell.angle_beta   90.00
_cell.angle_gamma   90.00
#
_symmetry.space_group_name_H-M   'P 1'
#
loop_
_entity.id
_entity.type
_entity.pdbx_description
1 polymer ?
#
loop_
_entity_poly.entity_id
_entity_poly.type
_entity_poly.pdbx_seq_one_letter_code
_entity_poly.pdbx_strand_id
1 'polypeptide(L)'
;AVESGVLQLPDPLVQHDDEEEDEVEDEDEDNDDSDEEEDEEDDVTDEEVNIEFEAYSLSDNDYDGIKKLLQQLFLKDPVNTAELTDLLIQQNHIGSVIKQTDVSEDSEYDVDEDEVFGFISLLNLTERKGTQCAEQIQELVLSFCEKNCEKSIVEQLDKFLNDITKPVGLLLSERFINIPPQIALPMYQQLQKELAEAHRTNKPCGKCYFYLLISKTFVEAGKNNSKKETYSELLPLPVPH
;
A
#
# COMPACT_ATOMS: atom_id res chain seq x y z
N ALA A 1 -63.09 -14.48 18.82
CA ALA A 1 -62.31 -14.16 17.61
C ALA A 1 -62.39 -15.37 16.68
N VAL A 2 -63.05 -15.38 15.52
CA VAL A 2 -63.61 -14.30 14.66
C VAL A 2 -62.63 -13.17 14.30
N GLU A 3 -62.36 -12.85 13.03
CA GLU A 3 -62.69 -13.60 11.79
C GLU A 3 -61.74 -13.24 10.63
N SER A 4 -61.77 -14.03 9.56
CA SER A 4 -61.21 -13.69 8.24
C SER A 4 -62.11 -12.70 7.49
N GLY A 5 -61.60 -12.01 6.47
CA GLY A 5 -62.42 -11.17 5.58
C GLY A 5 -61.66 -10.65 4.36
N VAL A 6 -62.33 -10.61 3.20
CA VAL A 6 -61.81 -10.19 1.87
C VAL A 6 -62.92 -9.41 1.13
N LEU A 7 -62.55 -8.70 0.06
CA LEU A 7 -63.42 -8.02 -0.95
C LEU A 7 -63.93 -6.59 -0.63
N GLN A 8 -64.60 -5.99 -1.62
CA GLN A 8 -64.31 -4.63 -2.11
C GLN A 8 -65.53 -3.94 -2.75
N LEU A 9 -65.62 -2.60 -2.61
CA LEU A 9 -66.59 -1.65 -3.26
C LEU A 9 -68.08 -1.80 -2.84
N PRO A 10 -68.98 -0.79 -3.03
CA PRO A 10 -68.87 0.37 -3.93
C PRO A 10 -69.21 1.79 -3.37
N ASP A 11 -69.00 2.79 -4.23
CA ASP A 11 -69.52 4.19 -4.24
C ASP A 11 -71.07 4.27 -4.44
N PRO A 12 -71.78 5.44 -4.50
CA PRO A 12 -71.32 6.86 -4.60
C PRO A 12 -72.10 7.93 -3.78
N LEU A 13 -71.75 9.23 -3.90
CA LEU A 13 -72.63 10.33 -4.44
C LEU A 13 -72.22 11.80 -4.07
N VAL A 14 -71.73 12.54 -5.08
CA VAL A 14 -71.96 13.96 -5.51
C VAL A 14 -72.16 15.15 -4.52
N GLN A 15 -71.44 16.27 -4.78
CA GLN A 15 -71.85 17.70 -4.93
C GLN A 15 -70.70 18.67 -4.52
N HIS A 16 -70.18 19.53 -5.43
CA HIS A 16 -70.56 20.96 -5.70
C HIS A 16 -70.16 21.93 -4.55
N ASP A 17 -69.69 23.16 -4.77
CA ASP A 17 -69.36 23.94 -6.00
C ASP A 17 -67.81 24.22 -6.02
N ASP A 18 -67.11 25.12 -6.76
CA ASP A 18 -67.37 26.24 -7.71
C ASP A 18 -66.21 26.30 -8.78
N GLU A 19 -66.30 27.14 -9.84
CA GLU A 19 -65.22 27.48 -10.83
C GLU A 19 -65.24 29.00 -11.19
N GLU A 20 -64.66 29.42 -12.34
CA GLU A 20 -64.54 30.79 -12.92
C GLU A 20 -63.44 31.71 -12.31
N GLU A 21 -62.74 32.61 -13.03
CA GLU A 21 -62.83 33.09 -14.44
C GLU A 21 -61.43 33.56 -14.97
N ASP A 22 -61.31 33.85 -16.28
CA ASP A 22 -60.05 34.15 -17.02
C ASP A 22 -59.44 35.57 -16.85
N GLU A 23 -58.19 35.81 -17.32
CA GLU A 23 -57.80 37.10 -17.95
C GLU A 23 -56.58 37.05 -18.92
N VAL A 24 -56.89 37.09 -20.24
CA VAL A 24 -56.22 37.73 -21.42
C VAL A 24 -54.79 37.36 -21.93
N GLU A 25 -54.60 37.65 -23.24
CA GLU A 25 -53.44 37.34 -24.12
C GLU A 25 -52.59 38.59 -24.50
N ASP A 26 -51.32 38.33 -24.87
CA ASP A 26 -50.42 38.97 -25.87
C ASP A 26 -50.42 40.49 -26.19
N GLU A 27 -49.22 41.10 -26.22
CA GLU A 27 -48.61 41.75 -27.42
C GLU A 27 -47.10 42.09 -27.17
N ASP A 28 -46.28 42.12 -28.23
CA ASP A 28 -44.80 42.23 -28.17
C ASP A 28 -44.24 43.68 -28.15
N GLU A 29 -43.11 43.92 -27.48
CA GLU A 29 -42.12 44.95 -27.87
C GLU A 29 -40.67 44.42 -27.66
N ASP A 30 -39.84 44.51 -28.69
CA ASP A 30 -38.41 44.17 -28.62
C ASP A 30 -37.63 45.17 -27.75
N ASN A 31 -36.72 44.68 -26.89
CA ASN A 31 -35.56 45.47 -26.48
C ASN A 31 -34.30 44.60 -26.39
N ASP A 32 -33.41 44.82 -27.36
CA ASP A 32 -32.10 44.19 -27.51
C ASP A 32 -31.12 44.81 -26.50
N ASP A 33 -30.98 44.17 -25.32
CA ASP A 33 -29.85 44.39 -24.42
C ASP A 33 -29.17 43.03 -24.20
N SER A 34 -27.94 42.93 -24.68
CA SER A 34 -27.18 41.68 -24.69
C SER A 34 -26.52 41.51 -23.33
N ASP A 35 -27.21 40.84 -22.41
CA ASP A 35 -26.57 40.20 -21.26
C ASP A 35 -25.56 39.18 -21.81
N GLU A 36 -24.33 39.65 -22.04
CA GLU A 36 -23.14 38.81 -22.10
C GLU A 36 -22.98 38.19 -20.72
N GLU A 37 -23.66 37.05 -20.50
CA GLU A 37 -23.27 36.08 -19.47
C GLU A 37 -21.78 35.84 -19.66
N GLU A 38 -20.95 36.44 -18.80
CA GLU A 38 -19.54 36.10 -18.70
C GLU A 38 -19.51 34.64 -18.23
N ASP A 39 -19.47 33.71 -19.19
CA ASP A 39 -19.00 32.35 -19.00
C ASP A 39 -17.61 32.48 -18.37
N GLU A 40 -17.56 32.48 -17.03
CA GLU A 40 -16.38 32.15 -16.25
C GLU A 40 -16.07 30.68 -16.60
N GLU A 41 -15.45 30.48 -17.77
CA GLU A 41 -14.62 29.32 -18.04
C GLU A 41 -13.63 29.28 -16.88
N ASP A 42 -13.93 28.43 -15.88
CA ASP A 42 -12.99 27.98 -14.87
C ASP A 42 -11.75 27.52 -15.66
N ASP A 43 -10.74 28.40 -15.75
CA ASP A 43 -9.43 28.09 -16.31
C ASP A 43 -8.76 27.19 -15.29
N VAL A 44 -9.20 25.93 -15.29
CA VAL A 44 -8.56 24.81 -14.63
C VAL A 44 -7.27 24.57 -15.38
N THR A 45 -6.32 25.48 -15.14
CA THR A 45 -4.91 25.24 -15.34
C THR A 45 -4.62 23.90 -14.68
N ASP A 46 -4.30 22.89 -15.50
CA ASP A 46 -3.65 21.66 -15.03
C ASP A 46 -2.28 22.06 -14.47
N GLU A 47 -2.27 22.62 -13.25
CA GLU A 47 -1.05 22.97 -12.53
C GLU A 47 -0.28 21.68 -12.31
N GLU A 48 0.84 21.52 -13.02
CA GLU A 48 1.71 20.34 -12.91
C GLU A 48 2.41 20.35 -11.53
N VAL A 49 1.69 19.93 -10.49
CA VAL A 49 2.20 19.80 -9.11
C VAL A 49 3.36 18.80 -9.10
N ASN A 50 4.58 19.35 -9.15
CA ASN A 50 5.81 18.56 -9.23
C ASN A 50 6.17 17.98 -7.85
N ILE A 51 5.61 16.82 -7.53
CA ILE A 51 5.87 16.09 -6.29
C ILE A 51 7.26 15.42 -6.34
N GLU A 52 8.26 15.98 -5.66
CA GLU A 52 9.55 15.32 -5.44
C GLU A 52 9.53 14.42 -4.18
N PHE A 53 10.17 13.25 -4.31
CA PHE A 53 10.27 12.22 -3.27
C PHE A 53 11.74 11.93 -2.95
N GLU A 54 12.17 12.28 -1.73
CA GLU A 54 13.51 11.95 -1.23
C GLU A 54 13.53 10.68 -0.36
N ALA A 55 14.74 10.14 -0.17
CA ALA A 55 14.97 8.93 0.62
C ALA A 55 15.85 9.21 1.85
N TYR A 56 15.27 9.05 3.04
CA TYR A 56 15.92 9.35 4.33
C TYR A 56 16.24 8.08 5.13
N SER A 57 17.32 8.09 5.91
CA SER A 57 17.64 6.99 6.84
C SER A 57 16.57 6.86 7.93
N LEU A 58 16.31 5.64 8.40
CA LEU A 58 15.21 5.38 9.36
C LEU A 58 15.40 6.14 10.69
N SER A 59 14.31 6.61 11.27
CA SER A 59 14.25 7.38 12.51
C SER A 59 13.10 6.93 13.40
N ASP A 60 13.09 7.37 14.66
CA ASP A 60 12.00 7.06 15.60
C ASP A 60 10.65 7.68 15.17
N ASN A 61 10.67 8.79 14.43
CA ASN A 61 9.46 9.43 13.86
C ASN A 61 8.76 8.51 12.83
N ASP A 62 9.53 7.75 12.06
CA ASP A 62 9.02 6.92 10.95
C ASP A 62 8.22 5.69 11.41
N TYR A 63 8.15 5.45 12.72
CA TYR A 63 7.63 4.23 13.33
C TYR A 63 6.22 3.85 12.84
N ASP A 64 5.22 4.73 13.00
CA ASP A 64 3.85 4.35 12.61
C ASP A 64 3.67 4.27 11.08
N GLY A 65 4.48 4.98 10.28
CA GLY A 65 4.52 4.87 8.83
C GLY A 65 5.09 3.54 8.32
N ILE A 66 6.26 3.14 8.82
CA ILE A 66 6.87 1.82 8.52
C ILE A 66 5.93 0.69 8.97
N LYS A 67 5.34 0.82 10.16
CA LYS A 67 4.38 -0.15 10.75
C LYS A 67 3.09 -0.25 9.95
N LYS A 68 2.54 0.87 9.45
CA LYS A 68 1.40 0.95 8.52
C LYS A 68 1.70 0.18 7.22
N LEU A 69 2.88 0.36 6.64
CA LEU A 69 3.32 -0.40 5.45
C LEU A 69 3.55 -1.90 5.75
N LEU A 70 4.11 -2.25 6.90
CA LEU A 70 4.25 -3.64 7.35
C LEU A 70 2.89 -4.33 7.58
N GLN A 71 1.90 -3.61 8.12
CA GLN A 71 0.52 -4.11 8.23
C GLN A 71 -0.13 -4.29 6.86
N GLN A 72 0.16 -3.42 5.88
CA GLN A 72 -0.27 -3.62 4.49
C GLN A 72 0.42 -4.81 3.82
N LEU A 73 1.65 -5.18 4.21
CA LEU A 73 2.35 -6.37 3.70
C LEU A 73 1.75 -7.66 4.25
N PHE A 74 1.64 -7.78 5.57
CA PHE A 74 1.21 -9.02 6.24
C PHE A 74 -0.32 -9.17 6.39
N LEU A 75 -1.10 -8.09 6.22
CA LEU A 75 -2.56 -8.04 6.18
C LEU A 75 -3.30 -8.65 7.40
N LYS A 76 -3.38 -9.98 7.47
CA LYS A 76 -4.05 -10.77 8.52
C LYS A 76 -3.16 -11.89 9.07
N ASP A 77 -1.96 -12.06 8.53
CA ASP A 77 -1.01 -13.06 9.01
C ASP A 77 -0.44 -12.64 10.38
N PRO A 78 -0.15 -13.60 11.28
CA PRO A 78 0.10 -13.32 12.69
C PRO A 78 1.54 -12.86 12.96
N VAL A 79 2.01 -11.81 12.28
CA VAL A 79 3.34 -11.22 12.45
C VAL A 79 3.26 -10.00 13.37
N ASN A 80 4.12 -9.94 14.40
CA ASN A 80 4.27 -8.77 15.26
C ASN A 80 4.97 -7.63 14.50
N THR A 81 4.19 -6.84 13.78
CA THR A 81 4.65 -5.68 13.01
C THR A 81 5.19 -4.55 13.87
N ALA A 82 4.81 -4.46 15.15
CA ALA A 82 5.36 -3.49 16.09
C ALA A 82 6.83 -3.83 16.42
N GLU A 83 7.09 -5.04 16.94
CA GLU A 83 8.46 -5.50 17.25
C GLU A 83 9.34 -5.51 15.99
N LEU A 84 8.79 -5.86 14.83
CA LEU A 84 9.50 -5.77 13.55
C LEU A 84 9.92 -4.32 13.25
N THR A 85 9.03 -3.34 13.44
CA THR A 85 9.35 -1.92 13.24
C THR A 85 10.43 -1.45 14.22
N ASP A 86 10.31 -1.79 15.51
CA ASP A 86 11.30 -1.48 16.54
C ASP A 86 12.70 -1.99 16.15
N LEU A 87 12.78 -3.23 15.65
CA LEU A 87 14.04 -3.87 15.23
C LEU A 87 14.67 -3.26 13.98
N LEU A 88 13.87 -2.68 13.07
CA LEU A 88 14.36 -1.96 11.88
C LEU A 88 14.92 -0.60 12.26
N ILE A 89 14.21 0.19 13.08
CA ILE A 89 14.68 1.51 13.53
C ILE A 89 15.93 1.40 14.43
N GLN A 90 15.99 0.38 15.30
CA GLN A 90 17.22 0.02 16.03
C GLN A 90 18.40 -0.37 15.12
N GLN A 91 18.16 -0.58 13.82
CA GLN A 91 19.16 -0.92 12.80
C GLN A 91 19.17 0.11 11.66
N ASN A 92 18.77 1.36 11.91
CA ASN A 92 18.57 2.43 10.92
C ASN A 92 19.75 2.80 9.99
N HIS A 93 20.93 2.23 10.22
CA HIS A 93 22.07 2.34 9.31
C HIS A 93 21.95 1.41 8.08
N ILE A 94 20.85 0.64 7.97
CA ILE A 94 20.47 -0.19 6.83
C ILE A 94 19.02 0.13 6.45
N GLY A 95 18.81 0.73 5.29
CA GLY A 95 17.49 1.04 4.76
C GLY A 95 17.08 2.51 4.90
N SER A 96 16.04 2.86 4.15
CA SER A 96 15.52 4.21 4.03
C SER A 96 14.00 4.25 3.90
N VAL A 97 13.40 5.34 4.36
CA VAL A 97 12.01 5.74 4.09
C VAL A 97 11.95 6.67 2.88
N ILE A 98 10.79 6.72 2.22
CA ILE A 98 10.42 7.71 1.20
C ILE A 98 9.51 8.75 1.86
N LYS A 99 9.86 10.04 1.74
CA LYS A 99 9.02 11.18 2.13
C LYS A 99 8.88 12.16 0.96
N GLN A 100 7.81 12.93 0.95
CA GLN A 100 7.66 14.07 0.03
C GLN A 100 8.46 15.27 0.60
N THR A 101 9.07 16.08 -0.27
CA THR A 101 9.89 17.23 0.16
C THR A 101 9.28 18.59 -0.16
N ASP A 102 8.71 18.72 -1.36
CA ASP A 102 8.04 19.96 -1.75
C ASP A 102 6.57 19.90 -1.36
N VAL A 103 6.23 20.65 -0.32
CA VAL A 103 4.91 21.26 -0.14
C VAL A 103 5.07 22.74 -0.40
N SER A 104 4.30 23.30 -1.33
CA SER A 104 4.23 24.76 -1.50
C SER A 104 3.54 25.39 -0.29
N GLU A 105 4.05 26.52 0.19
CA GLU A 105 3.43 27.28 1.31
C GLU A 105 1.99 27.73 0.99
N ASP A 106 1.61 27.72 -0.29
CA ASP A 106 0.28 28.08 -0.81
C ASP A 106 -0.69 26.89 -0.92
N SER A 107 -0.30 25.64 -0.64
CA SER A 107 -1.22 24.50 -0.73
C SER A 107 -2.13 24.39 0.50
N GLU A 108 -3.45 24.32 0.31
CA GLU A 108 -4.45 24.17 1.41
C GLU A 108 -4.38 22.84 2.18
N TYR A 109 -3.41 21.97 1.86
CA TYR A 109 -3.24 20.66 2.47
C TYR A 109 -2.06 20.66 3.44
N ASP A 110 -2.34 20.49 4.74
CA ASP A 110 -1.35 20.07 5.74
C ASP A 110 -0.77 18.70 5.34
N VAL A 111 0.29 18.69 4.53
CA VAL A 111 1.06 17.48 4.24
C VAL A 111 1.96 17.20 5.43
N ASP A 112 1.69 16.11 6.13
CA ASP A 112 2.49 15.63 7.24
C ASP A 112 3.91 15.28 6.74
N GLU A 113 4.91 16.11 7.11
CA GLU A 113 6.32 15.91 6.77
C GLU A 113 6.86 14.54 7.25
N ASP A 114 6.19 13.89 8.22
CA ASP A 114 6.54 12.55 8.71
C ASP A 114 5.77 11.39 8.04
N GLU A 115 4.86 11.62 7.08
CA GLU A 115 4.17 10.55 6.34
C GLU A 115 5.13 9.73 5.45
N VAL A 116 5.32 8.47 5.82
CA VAL A 116 6.19 7.52 5.10
C VAL A 116 5.43 6.85 3.96
N PHE A 117 5.69 7.31 2.73
CA PHE A 117 5.08 6.78 1.51
C PHE A 117 5.62 5.41 1.07
N GLY A 118 6.79 5.01 1.60
CA GLY A 118 7.42 3.72 1.36
C GLY A 118 8.68 3.53 2.19
N PHE A 119 9.19 2.30 2.28
CA PHE A 119 10.50 2.03 2.88
C PHE A 119 11.19 0.82 2.25
N ILE A 120 12.51 0.79 2.37
CA ILE A 120 13.34 -0.40 2.13
C ILE A 120 14.20 -0.68 3.37
N SER A 121 14.35 -1.95 3.77
CA SER A 121 15.36 -2.35 4.78
C SER A 121 15.61 -3.86 4.75
N LEU A 122 16.64 -4.32 5.48
CA LEU A 122 17.04 -5.73 5.58
C LEU A 122 17.20 -6.15 7.04
N LEU A 123 16.38 -7.12 7.48
CA LEU A 123 16.52 -7.73 8.80
C LEU A 123 17.14 -9.12 8.70
N ASN A 124 18.26 -9.38 9.39
CA ASN A 124 18.85 -10.73 9.43
C ASN A 124 18.04 -11.64 10.38
N LEU A 125 17.20 -12.52 9.83
CA LEU A 125 16.35 -13.43 10.60
C LEU A 125 17.15 -14.43 11.43
N THR A 126 18.34 -14.82 10.96
CA THR A 126 19.20 -15.78 11.65
C THR A 126 19.87 -15.16 12.87
N GLU A 127 20.21 -13.87 12.83
CA GLU A 127 20.72 -13.12 14.00
C GLU A 127 19.62 -12.68 14.96
N ARG A 128 18.42 -12.39 14.45
CA ARG A 128 17.24 -12.04 15.27
C ARG A 128 16.41 -13.26 15.71
N LYS A 129 16.94 -14.48 15.55
CA LYS A 129 16.24 -15.72 15.94
C LYS A 129 15.88 -15.67 17.44
N GLY A 130 14.62 -15.95 17.75
CA GLY A 130 14.07 -15.81 19.10
C GLY A 130 13.36 -14.49 19.41
N THR A 131 13.36 -13.48 18.51
CA THR A 131 12.34 -12.41 18.57
C THR A 131 11.01 -12.92 18.01
N GLN A 132 9.89 -12.36 18.48
CA GLN A 132 8.57 -12.88 18.14
C GLN A 132 8.29 -12.79 16.63
N CYS A 133 8.59 -11.65 16.00
CA CYS A 133 8.39 -11.43 14.58
C CYS A 133 9.28 -12.34 13.72
N ALA A 134 10.50 -12.65 14.15
CA ALA A 134 11.44 -13.48 13.39
C ALA A 134 10.96 -14.95 13.34
N GLU A 135 10.46 -15.50 14.44
CA GLU A 135 9.86 -16.84 14.45
C GLU A 135 8.53 -16.87 13.68
N GLN A 136 7.66 -15.85 13.85
CA GLN A 136 6.38 -15.76 13.14
C GLN A 136 6.54 -15.65 11.61
N ILE A 137 7.58 -14.97 11.12
CA ILE A 137 7.87 -14.86 9.68
C ILE A 137 8.42 -16.19 9.13
N GLN A 138 9.24 -16.91 9.89
CA GLN A 138 9.66 -18.27 9.54
C GLN A 138 8.45 -19.22 9.47
N GLU A 139 7.57 -19.22 10.49
CA GLU A 139 6.35 -20.04 10.53
C GLU A 139 5.37 -19.70 9.40
N LEU A 140 5.14 -18.40 9.13
CA LEU A 140 4.29 -17.94 8.04
C LEU A 140 4.74 -18.52 6.69
N VAL A 141 6.03 -18.33 6.36
CA VAL A 141 6.60 -18.75 5.07
C VAL A 141 6.64 -20.27 4.94
N LEU A 142 7.02 -21.00 6.01
CA LEU A 142 6.97 -22.47 6.01
C LEU A 142 5.53 -22.97 5.83
N SER A 143 4.57 -22.45 6.58
CA SER A 143 3.16 -22.86 6.45
C SER A 143 2.56 -22.51 5.09
N PHE A 144 3.04 -21.45 4.42
CA PHE A 144 2.62 -21.11 3.06
C PHE A 144 3.18 -22.12 2.05
N CYS A 145 4.44 -22.53 2.19
CA CYS A 145 5.06 -23.57 1.37
C CYS A 145 4.42 -24.94 1.60
N GLU A 146 4.09 -25.34 2.83
CA GLU A 146 3.37 -26.58 3.13
C GLU A 146 2.02 -26.68 2.41
N LYS A 147 1.31 -25.56 2.28
CA LYS A 147 0.01 -25.48 1.58
C LYS A 147 0.14 -25.49 0.05
N ASN A 148 1.33 -25.21 -0.51
CA ASN A 148 1.48 -24.86 -1.92
C ASN A 148 2.54 -25.60 -2.72
N CYS A 149 3.55 -26.19 -2.07
CA CYS A 149 4.76 -26.73 -2.67
C CYS A 149 4.91 -28.24 -2.36
N GLU A 150 5.92 -28.88 -2.96
CA GLU A 150 6.28 -30.26 -2.59
C GLU A 150 7.00 -30.30 -1.22
N LYS A 151 6.85 -31.41 -0.49
CA LYS A 151 7.49 -31.63 0.81
C LYS A 151 9.02 -31.49 0.78
N SER A 152 9.64 -31.86 -0.34
CA SER A 152 11.06 -31.66 -0.64
C SER A 152 11.49 -30.19 -0.55
N ILE A 153 10.67 -29.27 -1.04
CA ILE A 153 10.92 -27.82 -0.99
C ILE A 153 10.75 -27.28 0.43
N VAL A 154 9.75 -27.77 1.17
CA VAL A 154 9.54 -27.40 2.59
C VAL A 154 10.72 -27.84 3.44
N GLU A 155 11.16 -29.10 3.32
CA GLU A 155 12.33 -29.64 4.03
C GLU A 155 13.64 -28.89 3.68
N GLN A 156 13.78 -28.46 2.42
CA GLN A 156 14.92 -27.65 2.00
C GLN A 156 14.88 -26.22 2.56
N LEU A 157 13.70 -25.61 2.64
CA LEU A 157 13.52 -24.25 3.14
C LEU A 157 13.68 -24.18 4.67
N ASP A 158 13.09 -25.10 5.41
CA ASP A 158 13.29 -25.25 6.87
C ASP A 158 14.79 -25.40 7.20
N LYS A 159 15.49 -26.23 6.43
CA LYS A 159 16.93 -26.39 6.55
C LYS A 159 17.70 -25.10 6.28
N PHE A 160 17.28 -24.25 5.33
CA PHE A 160 17.95 -22.97 5.06
C PHE A 160 17.69 -21.94 6.16
N LEU A 161 16.45 -21.84 6.66
CA LEU A 161 16.09 -20.91 7.75
C LEU A 161 16.81 -21.26 9.08
N ASN A 162 17.13 -22.55 9.29
CA ASN A 162 17.85 -23.03 10.47
C ASN A 162 19.39 -23.17 10.28
N ASP A 163 19.95 -22.93 9.08
CA ASP A 163 21.40 -23.04 8.84
C ASP A 163 22.14 -21.76 9.29
N ILE A 164 22.60 -21.75 10.55
CA ILE A 164 23.38 -20.63 11.11
C ILE A 164 24.68 -20.31 10.34
N THR A 165 25.14 -21.18 9.44
CA THR A 165 26.31 -20.91 8.59
C THR A 165 25.96 -20.15 7.31
N LYS A 166 24.66 -19.97 7.03
CA LYS A 166 24.13 -19.29 5.84
C LYS A 166 22.98 -18.33 6.22
N PRO A 167 23.27 -17.20 6.88
CA PRO A 167 22.24 -16.32 7.42
C PRO A 167 21.24 -15.85 6.35
N VAL A 168 19.97 -15.79 6.73
CA VAL A 168 18.86 -15.37 5.86
C VAL A 168 18.44 -13.95 6.21
N GLY A 169 18.53 -13.04 5.24
CA GLY A 169 18.03 -11.68 5.36
C GLY A 169 16.61 -11.57 4.82
N LEU A 170 15.66 -11.13 5.65
CA LEU A 170 14.35 -10.67 5.18
C LEU A 170 14.51 -9.28 4.56
N LEU A 171 14.34 -9.19 3.25
CA LEU A 171 14.29 -7.95 2.51
C LEU A 171 12.86 -7.42 2.52
N LEU A 172 12.69 -6.21 3.04
CA LEU A 172 11.43 -5.48 3.09
C LEU A 172 11.53 -4.28 2.14
N SER A 173 10.51 -4.08 1.31
CA SER A 173 10.53 -3.18 0.16
C SER A 173 9.10 -2.81 -0.24
N GLU A 174 8.38 -2.10 0.62
CA GLU A 174 6.96 -1.77 0.45
C GLU A 174 6.75 -0.25 0.31
N ARG A 175 5.73 0.13 -0.45
CA ARG A 175 5.36 1.52 -0.74
C ARG A 175 3.88 1.60 -1.12
N PHE A 176 3.26 2.77 -1.00
CA PHE A 176 1.92 2.97 -1.52
C PHE A 176 1.88 2.83 -3.06
N ILE A 177 0.71 2.45 -3.59
CA ILE A 177 0.55 2.06 -5.00
C ILE A 177 0.75 3.22 -5.98
N ASN A 178 0.40 4.44 -5.58
CA ASN A 178 0.57 5.69 -6.33
C ASN A 178 2.04 6.12 -6.53
N ILE A 179 2.96 5.62 -5.70
CA ILE A 179 4.38 5.97 -5.81
C ILE A 179 4.98 5.40 -7.11
N PRO A 180 5.80 6.16 -7.87
CA PRO A 180 6.40 5.66 -9.10
C PRO A 180 7.31 4.44 -8.89
N PRO A 181 7.20 3.36 -9.70
CA PRO A 181 8.08 2.19 -9.58
C PRO A 181 9.57 2.49 -9.83
N GLN A 182 9.87 3.60 -10.50
CA GLN A 182 11.22 4.06 -10.82
C GLN A 182 12.08 4.27 -9.55
N ILE A 183 11.47 4.69 -8.44
CA ILE A 183 12.16 4.96 -7.16
C ILE A 183 12.78 3.68 -6.56
N ALA A 184 12.30 2.48 -6.93
CA ALA A 184 12.88 1.24 -6.43
C ALA A 184 14.37 1.06 -6.81
N LEU A 185 14.79 1.47 -8.01
CA LEU A 185 16.18 1.28 -8.44
C LEU A 185 17.20 2.06 -7.57
N PRO A 186 17.07 3.38 -7.33
CA PRO A 186 17.97 4.10 -6.44
C PRO A 186 17.89 3.61 -4.99
N MET A 187 16.71 3.22 -4.48
CA MET A 187 16.59 2.63 -3.14
C MET A 187 17.41 1.34 -2.98
N TYR A 188 17.33 0.41 -3.94
CA TYR A 188 18.12 -0.83 -3.91
C TYR A 188 19.61 -0.57 -4.07
N GLN A 189 20.01 0.39 -4.91
CA GLN A 189 21.41 0.83 -5.03
C GLN A 189 21.93 1.47 -3.74
N GLN A 190 21.08 2.20 -3.00
CA GLN A 190 21.44 2.84 -1.75
C GLN A 190 21.61 1.80 -0.62
N LEU A 191 20.66 0.87 -0.49
CA LEU A 191 20.74 -0.27 0.44
C LEU A 191 22.02 -1.10 0.21
N GLN A 192 22.44 -1.31 -1.05
CA GLN A 192 23.69 -2.00 -1.36
C GLN A 192 24.94 -1.28 -0.82
N LYS A 193 24.98 0.06 -0.87
CA LYS A 193 26.09 0.85 -0.28
C LYS A 193 26.08 0.74 1.24
N GLU A 194 24.92 0.81 1.86
CA GLU A 194 24.73 0.72 3.32
C GLU A 194 25.16 -0.64 3.86
N LEU A 195 24.78 -1.74 3.20
CA LEU A 195 25.22 -3.08 3.55
C LEU A 195 26.74 -3.25 3.42
N ALA A 196 27.35 -2.66 2.37
CA ALA A 196 28.80 -2.65 2.19
C ALA A 196 29.52 -1.82 3.27
N GLU A 197 28.98 -0.65 3.62
CA GLU A 197 29.52 0.25 4.65
C GLU A 197 29.39 -0.35 6.06
N ALA A 198 28.25 -0.96 6.38
CA ALA A 198 28.03 -1.67 7.64
C ALA A 198 28.99 -2.86 7.79
N HIS A 199 29.18 -3.65 6.72
CA HIS A 199 30.18 -4.72 6.70
C HIS A 199 31.61 -4.17 6.89
N ARG A 200 31.97 -3.08 6.20
CA ARG A 200 33.28 -2.41 6.32
C ARG A 200 33.53 -1.86 7.74
N THR A 201 32.49 -1.41 8.43
CA THR A 201 32.56 -0.80 9.76
C THR A 201 32.29 -1.77 10.92
N ASN A 202 31.95 -3.02 10.63
CA ASN A 202 31.48 -4.02 11.61
C ASN A 202 30.24 -3.56 12.42
N LYS A 203 29.35 -2.78 11.78
CA LYS A 203 28.03 -2.48 12.36
C LYS A 203 27.11 -3.71 12.32
N PRO A 204 26.08 -3.79 13.18
CA PRO A 204 25.13 -4.90 13.20
C PRO A 204 24.21 -4.98 11.97
N CYS A 205 24.71 -5.58 10.89
CA CYS A 205 23.87 -6.33 9.96
C CYS A 205 24.64 -7.58 9.47
N GLY A 206 24.18 -8.76 9.87
CA GLY A 206 24.87 -10.00 9.54
C GLY A 206 24.95 -10.25 8.05
N LYS A 207 26.10 -10.74 7.60
CA LYS A 207 26.34 -11.13 6.21
C LYS A 207 25.32 -12.20 5.77
N CYS A 208 24.29 -11.78 5.05
CA CYS A 208 23.29 -12.67 4.49
C CYS A 208 23.90 -13.53 3.37
N TYR A 209 23.63 -14.83 3.41
CA TYR A 209 23.89 -15.76 2.31
C TYR A 209 22.68 -15.84 1.37
N PHE A 210 21.47 -15.76 1.93
CA PHE A 210 20.21 -15.75 1.20
C PHE A 210 19.40 -14.48 1.52
N TYR A 211 18.61 -14.04 0.55
CA TYR A 211 17.60 -13.01 0.72
C TYR A 211 16.22 -13.66 0.58
N LEU A 212 15.35 -13.41 1.55
CA LEU A 212 13.94 -13.76 1.56
C LEU A 212 13.16 -12.49 1.26
N LEU A 213 12.40 -12.47 0.16
CA LEU A 213 11.49 -11.40 -0.19
C LEU A 213 10.05 -11.92 -0.07
N ILE A 214 9.18 -11.13 0.55
CA ILE A 214 7.73 -11.37 0.59
C ILE A 214 7.09 -10.25 -0.24
N SER A 215 6.19 -10.60 -1.17
CA SER A 215 5.53 -9.63 -2.05
C SER A 215 4.14 -10.09 -2.43
N LYS A 216 3.21 -9.15 -2.52
CA LYS A 216 1.81 -9.40 -2.90
C LYS A 216 1.67 -9.38 -4.42
N THR A 217 1.06 -10.40 -5.00
CA THR A 217 0.72 -10.45 -6.44
C THR A 217 -0.79 -10.31 -6.64
N PHE A 218 -1.20 -9.48 -7.61
CA PHE A 218 -2.60 -9.39 -8.01
C PHE A 218 -2.92 -10.44 -9.08
N VAL A 219 -4.08 -11.10 -8.96
CA VAL A 219 -4.59 -12.03 -9.97
C VAL A 219 -5.99 -11.57 -10.37
N GLU A 220 -6.17 -11.28 -11.65
CA GLU A 220 -7.41 -10.77 -12.23
C GLU A 220 -8.54 -11.81 -12.13
N ALA A 221 -9.68 -11.38 -11.57
CA ALA A 221 -10.85 -12.22 -11.38
C ALA A 221 -11.41 -12.72 -12.72
N GLY A 222 -11.34 -14.03 -12.95
CA GLY A 222 -11.81 -14.69 -14.17
C GLY A 222 -10.76 -15.58 -14.85
N LYS A 223 -9.46 -15.34 -14.62
CA LYS A 223 -8.35 -16.19 -15.12
C LYS A 223 -8.16 -17.45 -14.26
N ASN A 224 -9.17 -18.31 -14.25
CA ASN A 224 -9.18 -19.55 -13.47
C ASN A 224 -8.17 -20.59 -13.99
N ASN A 225 -7.12 -20.86 -13.20
CA ASN A 225 -6.34 -22.09 -13.15
C ASN A 225 -5.90 -22.72 -14.49
N SER A 226 -4.96 -22.09 -15.18
CA SER A 226 -4.06 -22.77 -16.14
C SER A 226 -2.61 -22.71 -15.67
N LYS A 227 -2.21 -23.77 -14.93
CA LYS A 227 -0.91 -24.00 -14.26
C LYS A 227 -0.62 -23.12 -13.03
N LYS A 228 -0.17 -23.76 -11.95
CA LYS A 228 0.81 -23.16 -11.03
C LYS A 228 2.16 -23.14 -11.75
N GLU A 229 2.51 -22.04 -12.41
CA GLU A 229 3.90 -21.85 -12.84
C GLU A 229 4.71 -21.39 -11.62
N THR A 230 5.50 -22.30 -11.07
CA THR A 230 6.41 -21.99 -9.96
C THR A 230 7.56 -21.16 -10.52
N TYR A 231 7.44 -19.84 -10.41
CA TYR A 231 8.50 -18.89 -10.76
C TYR A 231 9.67 -18.98 -9.75
N SER A 232 10.44 -20.07 -9.82
CA SER A 232 11.73 -20.19 -9.14
C SER A 232 12.82 -19.44 -9.93
N GLU A 233 12.56 -18.16 -10.21
CA GLU A 233 13.54 -17.28 -10.84
C GLU A 233 14.56 -16.86 -9.79
N LEU A 234 15.61 -17.68 -9.66
CA LEU A 234 16.81 -17.36 -8.89
C LEU A 234 17.57 -16.23 -9.60
N LEU A 235 17.07 -15.00 -9.47
CA LEU A 235 17.75 -13.80 -9.94
C LEU A 235 19.15 -13.74 -9.33
N PRO A 236 20.23 -13.87 -10.14
CA PRO A 236 21.58 -13.85 -9.61
C PRO A 236 21.94 -12.41 -9.26
N LEU A 237 21.83 -12.06 -7.97
CA LEU A 237 22.38 -10.80 -7.48
C LEU A 237 23.87 -10.73 -7.85
N PRO A 238 24.32 -9.68 -8.58
CA PRO A 238 25.71 -9.60 -9.01
C PRO A 238 26.60 -9.45 -7.79
N VAL A 239 27.46 -10.43 -7.55
CA VAL A 239 28.45 -10.39 -6.47
C VAL A 239 29.50 -9.32 -6.85
N PRO A 240 29.74 -8.29 -6.01
CA PRO A 240 30.82 -7.34 -6.25
C PRO A 240 32.18 -8.06 -6.20
N HIS A 241 33.05 -7.75 -7.17
CA HIS A 241 34.44 -8.20 -7.24
C HIS A 241 35.40 -7.11 -6.74
#